data_AF-A0A3M5L2A9-F1
#
_entry.id   AF-A0A3M5L2A9-F1
#
_cell.length_a   1.000
_cell.length_b   1.000
_cell.length_c   1.000
_cell.angle_alpha   90.00
_cell.angle_beta   90.00
_cell.angle_gamma   90.00
#
_symmetry.space_group_name_H-M   'P 1'
#
loop_
_entity.id
_entity.type
_entity.pdbx_description
1 polymer ?
#
loop_
_entity_poly.entity_id
_entity_poly.type
_entity_poly.pdbx_seq_one_letter_code
_entity_poly.pdbx_strand_id
1 'polypeptide(L)'
;MCWKWNWRIGVIQPLPGWVDTFTGCAVRSDITAEPTMKHRSALFAVLLGTALLGISACQSDNPYVASSLPMPPAPAQAARTLDMSAYPAPPRDYGRYRSWGWLNGQLPPGTAWVDSAQVVEAVSNGLDQRGLRPA
;
A
#
# COMPACT_ATOMS: atom_id res chain seq x y z
N MET A 1 3.11 -31.77 15.89
CA MET A 1 3.04 -30.76 16.96
C MET A 1 2.18 -29.63 16.42
N CYS A 2 1.01 -29.39 17.00
CA CYS A 2 0.07 -28.41 16.48
C CYS A 2 0.32 -27.01 17.04
N TRP A 3 0.51 -26.05 16.13
CA TRP A 3 0.78 -24.66 16.46
C TRP A 3 -0.40 -23.80 16.02
N LYS A 4 -0.90 -22.94 16.91
CA LYS A 4 -1.97 -21.99 16.60
C LYS A 4 -1.41 -20.58 16.58
N TRP A 5 -1.58 -19.90 15.46
CA TRP A 5 -1.15 -18.52 15.28
C TRP A 5 -2.10 -17.57 16.00
N ASN A 6 -1.60 -16.84 17.00
CA ASN A 6 -2.37 -15.84 17.72
C ASN A 6 -2.06 -14.44 17.15
N TRP A 7 -2.94 -13.98 16.26
CA TRP A 7 -2.83 -12.70 15.55
C TRP A 7 -2.74 -11.46 16.45
N ARG A 8 -3.07 -11.58 17.75
CA ARG A 8 -3.04 -10.46 18.70
C ARG A 8 -1.66 -10.20 19.30
N ILE A 9 -0.80 -11.22 19.37
CA ILE A 9 0.49 -11.15 20.08
C ILE A 9 1.68 -11.58 19.21
N GLY A 10 1.45 -12.12 18.01
CA GLY A 10 2.52 -12.47 17.08
C GLY A 10 3.47 -13.58 17.56
N VAL A 11 3.06 -14.35 18.58
CA VAL A 11 3.85 -15.44 19.16
C VAL A 11 3.13 -16.77 18.97
N ILE A 12 3.90 -17.80 18.66
CA ILE A 12 3.43 -19.17 18.48
C ILE A 12 3.55 -19.92 19.82
N GLN A 13 2.45 -20.45 20.36
CA GLN A 13 2.45 -21.20 21.62
C GLN A 13 1.94 -22.65 21.43
N PRO A 14 2.54 -23.64 22.13
CA PRO A 14 2.02 -25.01 22.14
C PRO A 14 0.75 -25.11 22.98
N LEU A 15 -0.31 -25.71 22.43
CA LEU A 15 -1.59 -25.89 23.12
C LEU A 15 -1.61 -27.24 23.87
N PRO A 16 -1.76 -27.25 25.22
CA PRO A 16 -1.95 -28.50 25.95
C PRO A 16 -3.31 -29.12 25.57
N GLY A 17 -3.30 -30.39 25.16
CA GLY A 17 -4.52 -31.18 24.87
C GLY A 17 -4.80 -31.49 23.39
N TRP A 18 -3.92 -31.09 22.46
CA TRP A 18 -4.04 -31.47 21.03
C TRP A 18 -3.09 -32.61 20.69
N VAL A 19 -3.62 -33.70 20.15
CA VAL A 19 -2.83 -34.82 19.61
C VAL A 19 -2.70 -34.69 18.09
N ASP A 20 -1.53 -35.03 17.57
CA ASP A 20 -1.25 -35.03 16.15
C ASP A 20 -1.88 -36.27 15.50
N THR A 21 -2.83 -36.06 14.59
CA THR A 21 -3.30 -37.12 13.68
C THR A 21 -2.85 -36.78 12.27
N PHE A 22 -2.53 -37.80 11.46
CA PHE A 22 -1.84 -37.75 10.16
C PHE A 22 -2.45 -36.83 9.07
N THR A 23 -3.57 -36.15 9.34
CA THR A 23 -4.26 -35.26 8.38
C THR A 23 -4.65 -33.90 9.00
N GLY A 24 -4.15 -33.58 10.19
CA GLY A 24 -4.29 -32.26 10.82
C GLY A 24 -4.83 -32.30 12.25
N CYS A 25 -4.83 -31.11 12.85
CA CYS A 25 -5.36 -30.80 14.17
C CYS A 25 -6.87 -31.08 14.21
N ALA A 26 -7.34 -32.04 15.03
CA ALA A 26 -8.77 -32.20 15.35
C ALA A 26 -9.02 -32.03 16.85
N VAL A 27 -10.10 -31.30 17.21
CA VAL A 27 -10.57 -31.23 18.60
C VAL A 27 -11.28 -32.54 18.93
N ARG A 28 -10.93 -33.16 20.06
CA ARG A 28 -11.61 -34.36 20.54
C ARG A 28 -12.92 -33.94 21.20
N SER A 29 -14.00 -33.98 20.42
CA SER A 29 -15.35 -33.77 20.91
C SER A 29 -15.85 -35.07 21.55
N ASP A 30 -15.52 -35.32 22.82
CA ASP A 30 -16.25 -36.33 23.59
C ASP A 30 -17.68 -35.78 23.82
N ILE A 31 -18.62 -36.21 22.98
CA ILE A 31 -20.03 -35.84 23.02
C ILE A 31 -20.69 -36.69 24.10
N THR A 32 -20.77 -36.15 25.32
CA THR A 32 -21.72 -36.64 26.33
C THR A 32 -23.11 -36.23 25.86
N ALA A 33 -23.92 -37.21 25.44
CA ALA A 33 -25.25 -36.99 24.89
C ALA A 33 -26.24 -36.56 25.98
N GLU A 34 -26.66 -35.29 25.96
CA GLU A 34 -27.84 -34.79 26.68
C GLU A 34 -29.06 -34.76 25.73
N PRO A 35 -30.27 -35.19 26.16
CA PRO A 35 -31.38 -35.49 25.26
C PRO A 35 -32.13 -34.27 24.68
N THR A 36 -31.59 -33.05 24.79
CA THR A 36 -32.21 -31.81 24.28
C THR A 36 -31.65 -31.34 22.92
N MET A 37 -30.75 -32.12 22.31
CA MET A 37 -29.88 -31.68 21.21
C MET A 37 -30.43 -31.84 19.77
N LYS A 38 -31.62 -32.44 19.57
CA LYS A 38 -32.14 -32.78 18.21
C LYS A 38 -32.73 -31.59 17.44
N HIS A 39 -33.39 -30.66 18.14
CA HIS A 39 -34.00 -29.49 17.50
C HIS A 39 -32.96 -28.48 16.99
N ARG A 40 -31.88 -28.27 17.76
CA ARG A 40 -30.82 -27.30 17.40
C ARG A 40 -29.94 -27.82 16.26
N SER A 41 -29.70 -29.13 16.19
CA SER A 41 -28.94 -29.77 15.10
C SER A 41 -29.74 -29.85 13.80
N ALA A 42 -31.05 -30.13 13.88
CA ALA A 42 -31.94 -30.07 12.70
C ALA A 42 -32.01 -28.65 12.11
N LEU A 43 -32.12 -27.61 12.96
CA LEU A 43 -32.10 -26.22 12.51
C LEU A 43 -30.78 -25.83 11.83
N PHE A 44 -29.64 -26.28 12.37
CA PHE A 44 -28.33 -26.06 11.74
C PHE A 44 -28.21 -26.77 10.39
N ALA A 45 -28.68 -28.02 10.27
CA ALA A 45 -28.65 -28.77 9.02
C ALA A 45 -29.55 -28.12 7.95
N VAL A 46 -30.72 -27.60 8.34
CA VAL A 46 -31.64 -26.89 7.43
C VAL A 46 -31.08 -25.54 6.97
N LEU A 47 -30.45 -24.78 7.88
CA LEU A 47 -29.80 -23.51 7.55
C LEU A 47 -28.59 -23.70 6.64
N LEU A 48 -27.75 -24.71 6.92
CA LEU A 48 -26.61 -25.03 6.08
C LEU A 48 -27.04 -25.55 4.71
N GLY A 49 -28.08 -26.38 4.66
CA GLY A 49 -28.64 -26.91 3.40
C GLY A 49 -29.22 -25.82 2.51
N THR A 50 -30.00 -24.89 3.06
CA THR A 50 -30.55 -23.75 2.29
C THR A 50 -29.48 -22.78 1.83
N ALA A 51 -28.43 -22.54 2.63
CA ALA A 51 -27.29 -21.71 2.24
C ALA A 51 -26.51 -22.33 1.06
N LEU A 52 -26.24 -23.64 1.09
CA LEU A 52 -25.52 -24.33 0.01
C LEU A 52 -26.31 -24.34 -1.30
N LEU A 53 -27.64 -24.54 -1.22
CA LEU A 53 -28.53 -24.46 -2.39
C LEU A 53 -28.57 -23.03 -2.97
N GLY A 54 -28.64 -22.00 -2.12
CA GLY A 54 -28.64 -20.60 -2.55
C GLY A 54 -27.33 -20.15 -3.23
N ILE A 55 -26.18 -20.63 -2.75
CA ILE A 55 -24.86 -20.30 -3.35
C ILE A 55 -24.72 -20.93 -4.75
N SER A 56 -25.25 -22.13 -4.96
CA SER A 56 -25.18 -22.80 -6.27
C SER A 56 -25.96 -22.07 -7.37
N ALA A 57 -27.03 -21.35 -7.02
CA ALA A 57 -27.83 -20.57 -7.97
C ALA A 57 -27.14 -19.27 -8.43
N CYS A 58 -26.15 -18.77 -7.67
CA CYS A 58 -25.36 -17.59 -8.04
C CYS A 58 -24.09 -17.91 -8.84
N GLN A 59 -23.82 -19.18 -9.13
CA GLN A 59 -22.75 -19.62 -10.05
C GLN A 59 -23.24 -19.67 -11.51
N SER A 60 -24.22 -18.85 -11.90
CA SER A 60 -24.57 -18.69 -13.31
C SER A 60 -23.38 -18.07 -14.03
N ASP A 61 -22.91 -18.69 -15.11
CA ASP A 61 -21.86 -18.13 -15.95
C ASP A 61 -22.18 -16.68 -16.33
N ASN A 62 -21.27 -15.76 -16.02
CA ASN A 62 -21.39 -14.37 -16.43
C ASN A 62 -21.15 -14.31 -17.96
N PRO A 63 -22.17 -14.01 -18.79
CA PRO A 63 -22.01 -13.99 -20.25
C PRO A 63 -21.18 -12.79 -20.72
N TYR A 64 -20.83 -11.86 -19.82
CA TYR A 64 -20.00 -10.70 -20.11
C TYR A 64 -18.52 -11.07 -20.04
N VAL A 65 -17.99 -11.52 -21.18
CA VAL A 65 -16.56 -11.70 -21.39
C VAL A 65 -15.97 -10.32 -21.71
N ALA A 66 -14.95 -9.90 -20.97
CA ALA A 66 -14.23 -8.66 -21.26
C ALA A 66 -13.46 -8.80 -22.58
N SER A 67 -14.10 -8.47 -23.69
CA SER A 67 -13.49 -8.42 -25.01
C SER A 67 -12.98 -7.00 -25.24
N SER A 68 -11.66 -6.81 -25.19
CA SER A 68 -11.02 -5.57 -25.62
C SER A 68 -10.37 -5.78 -27.00
N LEU A 69 -10.51 -4.79 -27.87
CA LEU A 69 -9.68 -4.71 -29.06
C LEU A 69 -8.22 -4.53 -28.62
N PRO A 70 -7.24 -5.16 -29.31
CA PRO A 70 -5.83 -4.89 -29.05
C PRO A 70 -5.60 -3.38 -29.19
N MET A 71 -4.90 -2.80 -28.22
CA MET A 71 -4.62 -1.37 -28.22
C MET A 71 -3.92 -0.98 -29.52
N PRO A 72 -4.41 0.04 -30.25
CA PRO A 72 -3.74 0.49 -31.46
C PRO A 72 -2.31 0.94 -31.12
N PRO A 73 -1.36 0.76 -32.04
CA PRO A 73 0.01 1.22 -31.83
C PRO A 73 -0.03 2.72 -31.52
N ALA A 74 0.71 3.12 -30.48
CA ALA A 74 0.71 4.50 -30.02
C ALA A 74 1.13 5.42 -31.19
N PRO A 75 0.40 6.53 -31.42
CA PRO A 75 0.79 7.51 -32.42
C PRO A 75 2.21 7.99 -32.13
N ALA A 76 3.08 8.02 -33.16
CA ALA A 76 4.50 8.38 -33.02
C ALA A 76 4.72 9.77 -32.38
N GLN A 77 3.70 10.62 -32.44
CA GLN A 77 3.63 11.97 -31.87
C GLN A 77 3.38 11.95 -30.35
N ALA A 78 2.75 10.90 -29.80
CA ALA A 78 2.46 10.81 -28.36
C ALA A 78 3.73 10.81 -27.50
N ALA A 79 4.84 10.28 -28.03
CA ALA A 79 6.14 10.31 -27.35
C ALA A 79 6.84 11.68 -27.43
N ARG A 80 6.41 12.58 -28.33
CA ARG A 80 7.09 13.86 -28.61
C ARG A 80 6.31 15.09 -28.17
N THR A 81 5.04 14.92 -27.82
CA THR A 81 4.12 16.04 -27.54
C THR A 81 3.75 16.01 -26.06
N LEU A 82 4.73 16.29 -25.20
CA LEU A 82 4.48 16.47 -23.77
C LEU A 82 4.02 17.91 -23.56
N ASP A 83 2.72 18.10 -23.32
CA ASP A 83 2.18 19.40 -22.94
C ASP A 83 2.48 19.69 -21.46
N MET A 84 3.53 20.47 -21.22
CA MET A 84 3.95 20.89 -19.88
C MET A 84 2.94 21.83 -19.20
N SER A 85 1.98 22.40 -19.94
CA SER A 85 0.93 23.22 -19.35
C SER A 85 -0.13 22.38 -18.63
N ALA A 86 -0.36 21.15 -19.09
CA ALA A 86 -1.29 20.20 -18.47
C ALA A 86 -0.74 19.57 -17.18
N TYR A 87 0.58 19.61 -16.99
CA TYR A 87 1.28 19.02 -15.83
C TYR A 87 2.13 20.08 -15.13
N PRO A 88 1.51 21.03 -14.41
CA PRO A 88 2.27 22.01 -13.64
C PRO A 88 3.17 21.29 -12.63
N ALA A 89 4.38 21.81 -12.45
CA ALA A 89 5.31 21.26 -11.47
C ALA A 89 4.66 21.28 -10.06
N PRO A 90 4.79 20.21 -9.27
CA PRO A 90 4.23 20.17 -7.93
C PRO A 90 4.78 21.33 -7.09
N PRO A 91 3.96 21.96 -6.23
CA PRO A 91 4.43 23.02 -5.34
C PRO A 91 5.62 22.55 -4.51
N ARG A 92 6.75 23.25 -4.60
CA ARG A 92 7.90 22.97 -3.75
C ARG A 92 7.66 23.55 -2.36
N ASP A 93 7.72 22.70 -1.35
CA ASP A 93 7.79 23.14 0.04
C ASP A 93 9.20 23.66 0.35
N TYR A 94 9.36 24.99 0.28
CA TYR A 94 10.62 25.65 0.56
C TYR A 94 10.99 25.67 2.06
N GLY A 95 10.03 25.43 2.96
CA GLY A 95 10.26 25.43 4.41
C GLY A 95 11.08 24.23 4.91
N ARG A 96 11.22 23.19 4.08
CA ARG A 96 12.01 22.00 4.40
C ARG A 96 13.52 22.19 4.26
N TYR A 97 13.96 23.17 3.48
CA TYR A 97 15.39 23.39 3.25
C TYR A 97 15.96 24.22 4.39
N ARG A 98 17.02 23.69 5.01
CA ARG A 98 17.77 24.35 6.09
C ARG A 98 19.14 24.81 5.63
N SER A 99 19.70 24.15 4.62
CA SER A 99 21.02 24.44 4.10
C SER A 99 21.02 24.73 2.60
N TRP A 100 22.02 25.50 2.16
CA TRP A 100 22.21 25.87 0.77
C TRP A 100 23.71 25.91 0.43
N GLY A 101 24.04 25.86 -0.86
CA GLY A 101 25.40 25.96 -1.34
C GLY A 101 25.44 26.25 -2.84
N TRP A 102 26.61 26.68 -3.32
CA TRP A 102 26.83 26.91 -4.73
C TRP A 102 26.96 25.60 -5.50
N LEU A 103 26.45 25.58 -6.73
CA LEU A 103 26.59 24.43 -7.61
C LEU A 103 28.09 24.16 -7.83
N ASN A 104 28.56 22.96 -7.46
CA ASN A 104 29.97 22.56 -7.50
C ASN A 104 30.94 23.48 -6.73
N GLY A 105 30.46 24.24 -5.74
CA GLY A 105 31.28 25.23 -5.05
C GLY A 105 31.74 26.40 -5.93
N GLN A 106 31.23 26.53 -7.15
CA GLN A 106 31.59 27.62 -8.06
C GLN A 106 30.77 28.87 -7.74
N LEU A 107 31.48 29.95 -7.42
CA LEU A 107 30.86 31.26 -7.26
C LEU A 107 30.19 31.68 -8.58
N PRO A 108 29.05 32.40 -8.50
CA PRO A 108 28.41 32.94 -9.69
C PRO A 108 29.38 33.89 -10.41
N PRO A 109 29.41 33.86 -11.76
CA PRO A 109 30.26 34.78 -12.51
C PRO A 109 29.86 36.22 -12.20
N GLY A 110 30.85 37.07 -11.97
CA GLY A 110 30.64 38.51 -11.88
C GLY A 110 30.03 39.04 -13.19
N THR A 111 29.25 40.10 -13.08
CA THR A 111 28.77 40.84 -14.25
C THR A 111 29.69 42.04 -14.47
N ALA A 112 29.62 42.71 -15.63
CA ALA A 112 30.46 43.87 -15.95
C ALA A 112 30.39 45.02 -14.91
N TRP A 113 29.35 45.05 -14.08
CA TRP A 113 29.09 46.11 -13.12
C TRP A 113 29.06 45.63 -11.65
N VAL A 114 29.14 44.32 -11.41
CA VAL A 114 29.07 43.73 -10.06
C VAL A 114 30.03 42.55 -9.99
N ASP A 115 30.98 42.62 -9.05
CA ASP A 115 31.92 41.54 -8.80
C ASP A 115 31.24 40.31 -8.16
N SER A 116 31.80 39.13 -8.43
CA SER A 116 31.32 37.85 -7.87
C SER A 116 31.25 37.85 -6.34
N ALA A 117 32.20 38.49 -5.65
CA ALA A 117 32.19 38.57 -4.18
C ALA A 117 30.99 39.39 -3.66
N GLN A 118 30.63 40.47 -4.36
CA GLN A 118 29.45 41.28 -3.99
C GLN A 118 28.15 40.49 -4.17
N VAL A 119 28.04 39.68 -5.23
CA VAL A 119 26.88 38.78 -5.42
C VAL A 119 26.82 37.75 -4.31
N VAL A 120 27.96 37.14 -3.95
CA VAL A 120 28.02 36.14 -2.89
C VAL A 120 27.58 36.73 -1.56
N GLU A 121 28.04 37.94 -1.23
CA GLU A 121 27.69 38.58 0.04
C GLU A 121 26.22 38.98 0.11
N ALA A 122 25.67 39.56 -0.97
CA ALA A 122 24.26 39.90 -1.05
C ALA A 122 23.34 38.66 -0.94
N VAL A 123 23.70 37.57 -1.63
CA VAL A 123 22.94 36.31 -1.58
C VAL A 123 23.06 35.65 -0.21
N SER A 124 24.26 35.64 0.38
CA SER A 124 24.50 35.04 1.69
C SER A 124 23.70 35.75 2.78
N ASN A 125 23.72 37.09 2.80
CA ASN A 125 22.96 37.89 3.75
C ASN A 125 21.44 37.70 3.58
N GLY A 126 20.94 37.62 2.34
CA GLY A 126 19.52 37.39 2.08
C GLY A 126 19.03 35.99 2.50
N LEU A 127 19.90 34.98 2.38
CA LEU A 127 19.60 33.61 2.79
C LEU A 127 19.72 33.43 4.32
N ASP A 128 20.67 34.12 4.96
CA ASP A 128 20.83 34.13 6.42
C ASP A 128 19.59 34.68 7.13
N GLN A 129 19.02 35.78 6.60
CA GLN A 129 17.76 36.35 7.10
C GLN A 129 16.57 35.40 7.00
N ARG A 130 16.60 34.47 6.03
CA ARG A 130 15.58 33.43 5.87
C ARG A 130 15.88 32.18 6.71
N GLY A 131 16.96 32.18 7.47
CA GLY A 131 17.40 31.07 8.31
C GLY A 131 18.05 29.92 7.56
N LEU A 132 18.43 30.13 6.29
CA LEU A 132 19.16 29.15 5.48
C LEU A 132 20.66 29.28 5.77
N ARG A 133 21.29 28.18 6.19
CA ARG A 133 22.71 28.15 6.54
C ARG A 133 23.56 27.56 5.39
N PRO A 134 24.80 28.00 5.18
CA PRO A 134 25.69 27.32 4.24
C PRO A 134 25.89 25.85 4.66
N ALA A 135 25.89 24.92 3.69
CA ALA A 135 26.15 23.50 3.90
C ALA A 135 27.65 23.16 3.99
#